data_AF-A0A965EJE9-F1
#
_entry.id   AF-A0A965EJE9-F1
#
_cell.length_a   1.000
_cell.length_b   1.000
_cell.length_c   1.000
_cell.angle_alpha   90.00
_cell.angle_beta   90.00
_cell.angle_gamma   90.00
#
_symmetry.space_group_name_H-M   'P 1'
#
loop_
_entity.id
_entity.type
_entity.pdbx_description
1 polymer ?
#
loop_
_entity_poly.entity_id
_entity_poly.type
_entity_poly.pdbx_seq_one_letter_code
_entity_poly.pdbx_strand_id
1 'polypeptide(L)' 'NQLEQSFKRILEINPRHPLVTSLAESVGKDGAGEKVEDAAWLLLDQARIIEGEQVPDPTAFSRRLNSVMASGLPA' A
#
# COMPACT_ATOMS: atom_id res chain seq x y z
N ASN A 1 23.28 -23.01 9.85
CA ASN A 1 22.01 -23.13 10.60
C ASN A 1 21.65 -21.84 11.32
N GLN A 2 21.57 -20.72 10.60
CA GLN A 2 20.82 -19.56 11.10
C GLN A 2 19.38 -19.81 10.69
N LEU A 3 18.52 -19.98 11.69
CA LEU A 3 17.09 -20.03 11.48
C LEU A 3 16.71 -18.68 10.87
N GLU A 4 16.28 -18.70 9.60
CA GLU A 4 15.53 -17.63 8.93
C GLU A 4 14.22 -17.43 9.71
N GLN A 5 14.32 -16.88 10.92
CA GLN A 5 13.16 -16.50 11.70
C GLN A 5 12.68 -15.18 11.09
N SER A 6 11.90 -15.29 10.02
CA SER A 6 11.20 -14.17 9.41
C SER A 6 10.16 -13.66 10.41
N PHE A 7 10.58 -12.74 11.27
CA PHE A 7 9.64 -11.99 12.10
C PHE A 7 8.79 -11.12 11.17
N LYS A 8 7.46 -11.17 11.34
CA LYS A 8 6.57 -10.25 10.64
C LYS A 8 6.96 -8.83 11.03
N ARG A 9 7.30 -8.00 10.04
CA ARG A 9 7.61 -6.59 10.26
C ARG A 9 6.38 -5.81 10.70
N ILE A 10 6.61 -4.75 11.47
CA ILE A 10 5.59 -3.81 11.90
C ILE A 10 5.60 -2.65 10.90
N LEU A 11 4.45 -2.38 10.27
CA LEU A 11 4.25 -1.20 9.43
C LEU A 11 3.77 -0.05 10.32
N GLU A 12 4.63 0.95 10.54
CA GLU A 12 4.26 2.16 11.26
C GLU A 12 3.56 3.15 10.31
N ILE A 13 2.43 3.71 10.75
CA ILE A 13 1.66 4.69 9.98
C ILE A 13 1.58 6.02 10.73
N ASN A 14 1.60 7.13 9.99
CA ASN A 14 1.35 8.46 10.55
C ASN A 14 -0.16 8.77 10.49
N PRO A 15 -0.90 8.76 11.61
CA PRO A 15 -2.35 8.97 11.61
C PRO A 15 -2.77 10.38 11.21
N ARG A 16 -1.83 11.34 11.23
CA ARG A 16 -2.08 12.75 10.84
C ARG A 16 -1.84 12.99 9.36
N HIS A 17 -1.37 12.01 8.61
CA HIS A 17 -1.11 12.17 7.19
C HIS A 17 -2.43 12.12 6.40
N PRO A 18 -2.73 13.11 5.52
CA PRO A 18 -4.01 13.19 4.82
C PRO A 18 -4.40 11.91 4.08
N LEU A 19 -3.45 11.23 3.43
CA LEU A 19 -3.71 9.96 2.74
C LEU A 19 -4.20 8.85 3.70
N VAL A 20 -3.63 8.77 4.90
CA VAL A 20 -4.01 7.75 5.91
C VAL A 20 -5.40 8.05 6.44
N THR A 21 -5.72 9.32 6.68
CA THR A 21 -7.05 9.76 7.06
C THR A 21 -8.09 9.44 5.99
N SER A 22 -7.84 9.79 4.73
CA SER A 22 -8.74 9.49 3.61
C SER A 22 -8.94 7.99 3.39
N LEU A 23 -7.88 7.19 3.59
CA LEU A 23 -7.97 5.73 3.51
C LEU A 23 -8.87 5.19 4.63
N ALA A 24 -8.66 5.63 5.87
CA ALA A 24 -9.47 5.23 7.01
C ALA A 24 -10.95 5.59 6.84
N GLU A 25 -11.24 6.77 6.30
CA GLU A 25 -12.61 7.19 5.97
C GLU A 25 -13.26 6.39 4.84
N SER A 26 -12.46 5.74 3.99
CA SER A 26 -12.93 4.98 2.83
C SER A 26 -13.24 3.51 3.17
N VAL A 27 -12.66 2.99 4.25
CA VAL A 27 -12.90 1.63 4.73
C VAL A 27 -14.39 1.44 5.05
N GLY A 28 -14.97 0.35 4.53
CA GLY A 28 -16.38 -0.01 4.78
C GLY A 28 -17.41 0.77 3.96
N LYS A 29 -16.99 1.69 3.08
CA LYS A 29 -17.89 2.31 2.10
C LYS A 29 -18.14 1.37 0.91
N ASP A 30 -19.38 1.34 0.43
CA ASP A 30 -19.77 0.53 -0.73
C ASP A 30 -18.94 0.89 -1.96
N GLY A 31 -18.41 -0.13 -2.64
CA GLY A 31 -17.59 0.04 -3.85
C GLY A 31 -16.17 0.56 -3.62
N ALA A 32 -15.74 0.79 -2.37
CA ALA A 32 -14.40 1.28 -2.06
C ALA A 32 -13.37 0.16 -1.81
N GLY A 33 -13.80 -1.10 -1.64
CA GLY A 33 -12.95 -2.21 -1.18
C GLY A 33 -11.67 -2.40 -1.98
N GLU A 34 -11.76 -2.52 -3.30
CA GLU A 34 -10.60 -2.74 -4.18
C GLU A 34 -9.62 -1.55 -4.14
N LYS A 35 -10.14 -0.32 -4.15
CA LYS A 35 -9.31 0.90 -4.07
C LYS A 35 -8.58 1.00 -2.72
N VAL A 36 -9.26 0.67 -1.64
CA VAL A 36 -8.69 0.64 -0.28
C VAL A 36 -7.61 -0.42 -0.19
N GLU A 37 -7.86 -1.62 -0.72
CA GLU A 37 -6.88 -2.71 -0.75
C GLU A 37 -5.63 -2.32 -1.54
N ASP A 38 -5.80 -1.79 -2.75
CA ASP A 38 -4.66 -1.39 -3.59
C ASP A 38 -3.84 -0.27 -2.95
N ALA A 39 -4.49 0.73 -2.36
CA ALA A 39 -3.82 1.79 -1.63
C ALA A 39 -3.04 1.26 -0.41
N ALA A 40 -3.59 0.29 0.33
CA ALA A 40 -2.92 -0.32 1.48
C ALA A 40 -1.66 -1.10 1.06
N TRP A 41 -1.73 -1.86 -0.04
CA TRP A 41 -0.57 -2.55 -0.60
C TRP A 41 0.51 -1.57 -1.08
N LEU A 42 0.11 -0.50 -1.78
CA LEU A 42 1.06 0.51 -2.25
C LEU A 42 1.76 1.22 -1.08
N LEU A 43 1.06 1.51 0.02
CA LEU A 43 1.67 2.08 1.22
C LEU A 43 2.73 1.16 1.83
N LEU A 44 2.46 -0.15 1.89
CA LEU A 44 3.42 -1.13 2.37
C LEU A 44 4.66 -1.23 1.45
N ASP A 45 4.44 -1.27 0.14
CA ASP A 45 5.55 -1.36 -0.81
C ASP A 45 6.38 -0.07 -0.85
N GLN A 46 5.75 1.11 -0.67
CA GLN A 46 6.48 2.36 -0.48
C GLN A 46 7.35 2.36 0.77
N ALA A 47 6.83 1.86 1.91
CA ALA A 47 7.61 1.76 3.14
C ALA A 47 8.87 0.91 2.94
N ARG A 48 8.74 -0.24 2.26
CA ARG A 48 9.87 -1.09 1.87
C ARG A 48 10.89 -0.35 1.00
N ILE A 49 10.42 0.38 -0.02
CA ILE A 49 11.31 1.16 -0.90
C ILE A 49 12.10 2.20 -0.10
N ILE A 50 11.44 2.90 0.85
CA ILE A 50 12.09 3.91 1.70
C ILE A 50 13.15 3.27 2.61
N GLU A 51 12.91 2.06 3.10
CA GLU A 51 13.87 1.27 3.88
C GLU A 51 14.99 0.64 3.02
N GLY A 52 14.96 0.82 1.69
CA GLY A 52 15.93 0.24 0.76
C GLY A 52 15.69 -1.24 0.46
N GLU A 53 14.52 -1.77 0.81
CA GLU A 53 14.12 -3.13 0.49
C GLU A 53 13.60 -3.25 -0.94
N GLN A 54 13.74 -4.45 -1.49
CA GLN A 54 13.08 -4.80 -2.75
C GLN A 54 11.58 -4.98 -2.54
N VAL A 55 10.80 -4.48 -3.49
CA VAL A 55 9.37 -4.80 -3.57
C VAL A 55 9.23 -6.30 -3.89
N PRO A 56 8.54 -7.10 -3.05
CA PRO A 56 8.46 -8.56 -3.25
C PRO A 56 7.75 -8.98 -4.52
N ASP A 57 6.78 -8.18 -4.99
CA ASP A 57 6.09 -8.40 -6.26
C ASP A 57 6.03 -7.09 -7.07
N PRO A 58 7.08 -6.79 -7.87
CA PRO A 58 7.13 -5.59 -8.69
C PRO A 58 6.02 -5.51 -9.74
N THR A 59 5.51 -6.66 -10.21
CA THR A 59 4.43 -6.73 -11.19
C THR A 59 3.11 -6.32 -10.56
N ALA A 60 2.78 -6.86 -9.39
CA ALA A 60 1.60 -6.46 -8.65
C ALA A 60 1.67 -4.98 -8.25
N PHE A 61 2.81 -4.52 -7.74
CA PHE A 61 3.02 -3.09 -7.43
C PHE A 61 2.74 -2.20 -8.64
N SER A 62 3.34 -2.50 -9.80
CA SER A 62 3.16 -1.71 -11.02
C SER A 62 1.69 -1.68 -11.47
N ARG A 63 1.00 -2.83 -11.38
CA ARG A 63 -0.43 -2.92 -11.71
C ARG A 63 -1.29 -2.04 -10.81
N ARG A 64 -1.08 -2.11 -9.49
CA ARG A 64 -1.83 -1.30 -8.50
C ARG A 64 -1.56 0.18 -8.70
N LEU A 65 -0.29 0.56 -8.90
CA LEU A 65 0.10 1.94 -9.16
C LEU A 65 -0.59 2.48 -10.41
N ASN A 66 -0.58 1.72 -11.50
CA ASN A 66 -1.26 2.10 -12.73
C ASN A 66 -2.77 2.23 -12.54
N SER A 67 -3.40 1.32 -11.80
CA SER A 67 -4.85 1.37 -11.47
C SER A 67 -5.21 2.67 -10.72
N VAL A 68 -4.45 2.99 -9.67
CA VAL A 68 -4.66 4.21 -8.87
C VAL A 68 -4.43 5.46 -9.72
N MET A 69 -3.35 5.50 -10.50
CA MET A 69 -3.05 6.62 -11.39
C MET A 69 -4.14 6.83 -12.44
N ALA A 70 -4.60 5.77 -13.09
CA ALA A 70 -5.68 5.84 -14.08
C ALA A 70 -6.98 6.37 -13.46
N SER A 71 -7.27 6.02 -12.20
CA SER A 71 -8.47 6.51 -11.49
C SER A 71 -8.45 8.02 -11.19
N GLY A 72 -7.26 8.63 -11.18
CA GLY A 72 -7.07 10.06 -10.94
C GLY A 72 -6.91 10.91 -12.21
N LEU A 73 -6.78 10.28 -13.38
CA LEU A 73 -6.68 10.98 -14.66
C LEU A 73 -8.09 11.30 -15.21
N PRO A 74 -8.26 12.46 -15.86
CA PRO A 74 -9.49 12.75 -16.60
C PRO A 74 -9.67 11.73 -17.73
N ALA A 75 -10.93 11.45 -18.07
CA ALA A 75 -11.31 10.58 -19.18
C ALA A 75 -10.90 11.16 -20.54
#